data_AF-A0A1D2ST49-F1
#
_entry.id   AF-A0A1D2ST49-F1
#
_cell.length_a   1.000
_cell.length_b   1.000
_cell.length_c   1.000
_cell.angle_alpha   90.00
_cell.angle_beta   90.00
_cell.angle_gamma   90.00
#
_symmetry.space_group_name_H-M   'P 1'
#
loop_
_entity.id
_entity.type
_entity.pdbx_description
1 polymer ?
#
loop_
_entity_poly.entity_id
_entity_poly.type
_entity_poly.pdbx_seq_one_letter_code
_entity_poly.pdbx_strand_id
1 'polypeptide(L)'
;MGMNIKNATVERLARELAEETGETMTSAIQAALEERLERLRRDRDVAERKRRLREILDSLPPPPPGVTSDHSDLYDEFGLPK
;
A
#
# COMPACT_ATOMS: atom_id res chain seq x y z
N MET A 1 -15.08 15.75 -23.20
CA MET A 1 -13.93 15.54 -24.11
C MET A 1 -13.65 14.04 -24.16
N GLY A 2 -13.34 13.48 -25.34
CA GLY A 2 -13.25 12.03 -25.54
C GLY A 2 -11.83 11.55 -25.81
N MET A 3 -11.44 10.45 -25.18
CA MET A 3 -10.23 9.70 -25.50
C MET A 3 -10.54 8.70 -26.62
N ASN A 4 -9.75 8.67 -27.69
CA ASN A 4 -9.90 7.68 -28.77
C ASN A 4 -8.80 6.62 -28.68
N ILE A 5 -9.17 5.38 -28.37
CA ILE A 5 -8.25 4.24 -28.28
C ILE A 5 -8.58 3.27 -29.41
N LYS A 6 -7.77 3.27 -30.48
CA LYS A 6 -7.90 2.31 -31.58
C LYS A 6 -7.09 1.04 -31.30
N ASN A 7 -7.59 0.21 -30.40
CA ASN A 7 -6.96 -1.05 -30.04
C ASN A 7 -8.03 -2.13 -29.77
N ALA A 8 -8.08 -3.16 -30.62
CA ALA A 8 -9.08 -4.23 -30.53
C ALA A 8 -9.01 -5.01 -29.21
N THR A 9 -7.81 -5.17 -28.63
CA THR A 9 -7.64 -5.82 -27.33
C THR A 9 -8.24 -5.00 -26.21
N VAL A 10 -8.04 -3.67 -26.23
CA VAL A 10 -8.63 -2.77 -25.21
C VAL A 10 -10.15 -2.78 -25.31
N GLU A 11 -10.70 -2.74 -26.52
CA GLU A 11 -12.15 -2.81 -26.71
C GLU A 11 -12.74 -4.12 -26.18
N ARG A 12 -12.09 -5.26 -26.50
CA ARG A 12 -12.51 -6.58 -26.00
C ARG A 12 -12.48 -6.63 -24.47
N LEU A 13 -11.40 -6.17 -23.85
CA LEU A 13 -11.25 -6.16 -22.40
C LEU A 13 -12.27 -5.23 -21.71
N ALA A 14 -12.52 -4.06 -22.29
CA ALA A 14 -13.52 -3.13 -21.75
C ALA A 14 -14.94 -3.69 -21.84
N ARG A 15 -15.25 -4.45 -22.90
CA ARG A 15 -16.55 -5.12 -23.06
C ARG A 15 -16.70 -6.26 -22.06
N GLU A 16 -15.70 -7.12 -21.96
CA GLU A 16 -15.67 -8.23 -20.99
C GLU A 16 -15.82 -7.71 -19.55
N LEU A 17 -15.08 -6.65 -19.20
CA LEU A 17 -15.18 -6.04 -17.88
C LEU A 17 -16.58 -5.48 -17.60
N ALA A 18 -17.18 -4.80 -18.58
CA ALA A 18 -18.52 -4.25 -18.45
C ALA A 18 -19.61 -5.33 -18.30
N GLU A 19 -19.47 -6.45 -19.03
CA GLU A 19 -20.37 -7.60 -18.92
C GLU A 19 -20.27 -8.27 -17.54
N GLU A 20 -19.05 -8.44 -17.02
CA GLU A 20 -18.80 -9.03 -15.70
C GLU A 20 -19.26 -8.13 -14.54
N THR A 21 -19.11 -6.81 -14.66
CA THR A 21 -19.52 -5.86 -13.61
C THR A 21 -20.98 -5.41 -13.73
N GLY A 22 -21.63 -5.66 -14.87
CA GLY A 22 -22.97 -5.13 -15.17
C GLY A 22 -23.01 -3.62 -15.40
N GLU A 23 -21.86 -3.01 -15.66
CA GLU A 23 -21.72 -1.57 -15.87
C GLU A 23 -21.66 -1.20 -17.36
N THR A 24 -21.66 0.11 -17.67
CA THR A 24 -21.31 0.56 -19.02
C THR A 24 -19.81 0.41 -19.26
N MET A 25 -19.38 0.20 -20.51
CA MET A 25 -17.95 0.18 -20.86
C MET A 25 -17.18 1.40 -20.34
N THR A 26 -17.79 2.59 -20.37
CA THR A 26 -17.15 3.81 -19.87
C THR A 26 -16.97 3.78 -18.35
N SER A 27 -17.99 3.35 -17.60
CA SER A 27 -17.92 3.22 -16.14
C SER A 27 -16.88 2.17 -15.74
N ALA A 28 -16.92 1.00 -16.37
CA ALA A 28 -15.99 -0.09 -16.13
C ALA A 28 -14.53 0.33 -16.39
N ILE A 29 -14.27 1.03 -17.50
CA ILE A 29 -12.94 1.59 -17.79
C ILE A 29 -12.54 2.63 -16.72
N GLN A 30 -13.45 3.53 -16.35
CA GLN A 30 -13.16 4.57 -15.35
C GLN A 30 -12.77 3.93 -14.01
N ALA A 31 -13.56 2.98 -13.51
CA ALA A 31 -13.30 2.28 -12.27
C ALA A 31 -11.95 1.55 -12.31
N ALA A 32 -11.67 0.79 -13.39
CA ALA A 32 -10.39 0.09 -13.53
C ALA A 32 -9.17 1.03 -13.53
N LEU A 33 -9.29 2.19 -14.17
CA LEU A 33 -8.24 3.21 -14.17
C LEU A 33 -8.03 3.82 -12.79
N GLU A 34 -9.13 4.18 -12.10
CA GLU A 34 -9.10 4.73 -10.75
C GLU A 34 -8.46 3.75 -9.76
N GLU A 35 -8.89 2.48 -9.76
CA GLU A 35 -8.33 1.44 -8.91
C GLU A 35 -6.83 1.20 -9.16
N ARG A 36 -6.41 1.23 -10.43
CA ARG A 36 -4.99 1.04 -10.78
C ARG A 36 -4.17 2.22 -10.30
N LEU A 37 -4.65 3.45 -10.48
CA LEU A 37 -3.99 4.65 -9.99
C LEU A 37 -3.92 4.67 -8.47
N GLU A 38 -4.99 4.28 -7.79
CA GLU A 38 -5.04 4.23 -6.33
C GLU A 38 -4.04 3.22 -5.77
N ARG A 39 -3.96 2.01 -6.33
CA ARG A 39 -2.93 1.01 -5.95
C ARG A 39 -1.52 1.58 -6.11
N LEU A 40 -1.22 2.18 -7.26
CA LEU A 40 0.11 2.75 -7.51
C LEU A 40 0.45 3.90 -6.55
N ARG A 41 -0.54 4.71 -6.19
CA ARG A 41 -0.37 5.80 -5.20
C ARG A 41 -0.12 5.24 -3.80
N ARG A 42 -0.87 4.23 -3.37
CA ARG A 42 -0.66 3.54 -2.08
C ARG A 42 0.74 2.92 -1.99
N ASP A 43 1.17 2.21 -3.04
CA ASP A 43 2.50 1.59 -3.06
C ASP A 43 3.62 2.64 -2.99
N ARG A 44 3.45 3.76 -3.68
CA ARG A 44 4.39 4.89 -3.63
C ARG A 44 4.46 5.52 -2.24
N ASP A 45 3.31 5.78 -1.62
CA ASP A 45 3.23 6.34 -0.27
C ASP A 45 3.91 5.44 0.76
N VAL A 46 3.68 4.12 0.70
CA VAL A 46 4.35 3.15 1.57
C VAL A 46 5.87 3.18 1.36
N ALA A 47 6.34 3.20 0.11
CA ALA A 47 7.76 3.24 -0.20
C ALA A 47 8.41 4.54 0.31
N GLU A 48 7.76 5.68 0.11
CA GLU A 48 8.20 6.99 0.59
C GLU A 48 8.21 7.06 2.12
N ARG A 49 7.16 6.58 2.78
CA ARG A 49 7.08 6.51 4.24
C ARG A 49 8.17 5.63 4.83
N LYS A 50 8.47 4.47 4.22
CA LYS A 50 9.61 3.62 4.61
C LYS A 50 10.96 4.30 4.39
N ARG A 51 11.12 5.07 3.30
CA ARG A 51 12.33 5.86 3.05
C ARG A 51 12.52 6.89 4.16
N ARG A 52 11.49 7.69 4.47
CA ARG A 52 11.52 8.71 5.52
C ARG A 52 11.78 8.11 6.91
N LEU A 53 11.18 6.96 7.23
CA LEU A 53 11.45 6.27 8.50
C LEU A 53 12.91 5.83 8.62
N ARG A 54 13.50 5.30 7.54
CA ARG A 54 14.93 4.95 7.52
C ARG A 54 15.82 6.17 7.70
N GLU A 55 15.54 7.27 7.00
CA GLU A 55 16.28 8.53 7.18
C GLU A 55 16.25 9.02 8.65
N ILE A 56 15.10 8.88 9.32
CA ILE A 56 14.99 9.21 10.75
C ILE A 56 15.83 8.24 11.59
N LEU A 57 15.68 6.93 11.40
CA LEU A 57 16.43 5.92 12.16
C LEU A 57 17.94 6.06 12.00
N ASP A 58 18.41 6.33 10.77
CA ASP A 58 19.84 6.52 10.46
C ASP A 58 20.39 7.83 11.07
N SER A 59 19.51 8.79 11.38
CA SER A 59 19.89 10.04 12.06
C SER A 59 20.02 9.91 13.58
N LEU A 60 19.55 8.82 14.17
CA LEU A 60 19.60 8.60 15.61
C LEU A 60 20.95 8.02 16.03
N PRO A 61 21.49 8.44 17.19
CA PRO A 61 22.67 7.78 17.76
C PRO A 61 22.34 6.34 18.17
N PRO A 62 23.35 5.44 18.23
CA PRO A 62 23.14 4.10 18.74
C PRO A 62 22.63 4.16 20.20
N PRO A 63 21.80 3.19 20.63
CA PRO A 63 21.37 3.13 22.01
C PRO A 63 22.60 3.01 22.93
N PRO A 64 22.57 3.63 24.12
CA PRO A 64 23.70 3.54 25.05
C PRO A 64 23.98 2.07 25.42
N PRO A 65 25.24 1.71 25.71
CA PRO A 65 25.58 0.36 26.13
C PRO A 65 24.82 -0.05 27.39
N GLY A 66 24.29 -1.28 27.40
CA GLY A 66 23.59 -1.84 28.56
C GLY A 66 22.13 -1.43 28.72
N VAL A 67 21.57 -0.65 27.80
CA VAL A 67 20.14 -0.31 27.80
C VAL A 67 19.37 -1.37 27.03
N THR A 68 18.34 -1.94 27.65
CA THR A 68 17.45 -2.93 27.05
C THR A 68 16.00 -2.56 27.29
N SER A 69 15.12 -2.87 26.34
CA SER A 69 13.66 -2.85 26.55
C SER A 69 13.15 -4.18 27.09
N ASP A 70 14.05 -5.11 27.40
CA ASP A 70 13.73 -6.35 28.09
C ASP A 70 13.39 -6.02 29.54
N HIS A 71 12.20 -6.45 29.95
CA HIS A 71 11.65 -6.31 31.29
C HIS A 71 11.32 -7.67 31.91
N SER A 72 11.92 -8.76 31.40
CA SER A 72 11.72 -10.12 31.91
C SER A 72 12.15 -10.29 33.37
N ASP A 73 12.98 -9.38 33.88
CA ASP A 73 13.32 -9.26 35.29
C ASP A 73 12.14 -8.79 36.15
N LEU A 74 11.24 -7.97 35.61
CA LEU A 74 10.10 -7.39 36.34
C LEU A 74 8.87 -8.29 36.40
N TYR A 75 8.72 -9.24 35.46
CA TYR A 75 7.54 -10.09 35.35
C TYR A 75 7.87 -11.59 35.47
N ASP A 76 6.93 -12.38 35.98
CA ASP A 76 7.00 -13.83 36.03
C ASP A 76 6.64 -14.47 34.67
N GLU A 77 6.64 -15.81 34.61
CA GLU A 77 6.33 -16.56 33.39
C GLU A 77 4.88 -16.37 32.89
N PHE A 78 3.99 -15.85 33.75
CA PHE A 78 2.61 -15.52 33.43
C PHE A 78 2.42 -14.02 33.10
N GLY A 79 3.49 -13.23 33.15
CA GLY A 79 3.46 -11.80 32.90
C GLY A 79 2.97 -10.96 34.08
N LEU A 80 2.95 -11.51 35.30
CA LEU A 80 2.61 -10.78 36.52
C LEU A 80 3.86 -10.17 37.15
N PRO A 81 3.75 -9.00 37.82
CA PRO A 81 4.88 -8.41 38.53
C PRO A 81 5.44 -9.37 39.58
N LYS A 82 6.77 -9.52 39.60
CA LYS A 82 7.48 -10.23 40.66
C LYS A 82 7.49 -9.45 41.98
#